data_AF-A0A929C3G7-F1
#
_entry.id   AF-A0A929C3G7-F1
#
_cell.length_a   1.000
_cell.length_b   1.000
_cell.length_c   1.000
_cell.angle_alpha   90.00
_cell.angle_beta   90.00
_cell.angle_gamma   90.00
#
_symmetry.space_group_name_H-M   'P 1'
#
loop_
_entity.id
_entity.type
_entity.pdbx_description
1 polymer ?
#
loop_
_entity_poly.entity_id
_entity_poly.type
_entity_poly.pdbx_seq_one_letter_code
_entity_poly.pdbx_strand_id
1 'polypeptide(L)'
;MVDRNEAMNRKIFESAESASPVLTRLIAGVLSGHPETVFNFSEPEKIGLALLNRLPVSIARAVVRLQFRWTALSHLEAEKLQVEQLVAARLADYDGVDGKFDTILVGSAMGGATAHLAAVLGAPFLPQPFILGLRGGSPEDEVPPHLALTSRVAERILDRNTEVMAIGHFDPIHDGWLTRVVSHLRLKLIDLPRGYRDFLQNKLNPGGTIVYLDC
;
A
#
# COMPACT_ATOMS: atom_id res chain seq x y z
N MET A 1 -18.39 18.50 -1.93
CA MET A 1 -17.15 18.98 -2.58
C MET A 1 -16.09 19.01 -1.49
N VAL A 2 -15.48 17.86 -1.22
CA VAL A 2 -14.38 17.78 -0.25
C VAL A 2 -13.19 18.48 -0.89
N ASP A 3 -12.63 19.43 -0.17
CA ASP A 3 -11.52 20.24 -0.64
C ASP A 3 -10.34 19.31 -0.95
N ARG A 4 -9.83 19.31 -2.20
CA ARG A 4 -8.69 18.49 -2.62
C ARG A 4 -7.44 18.74 -1.75
N ASN A 5 -7.42 19.85 -1.01
CA ASN A 5 -6.38 20.19 -0.04
C ASN A 5 -6.43 19.37 1.27
N GLU A 6 -7.59 18.83 1.70
CA GLU A 6 -7.65 17.99 2.92
C GLU A 6 -7.13 16.57 2.67
N ALA A 7 -7.32 16.02 1.47
CA ALA A 7 -6.74 14.74 1.06
C ALA A 7 -5.19 14.80 1.01
N MET A 8 -4.63 15.99 0.78
CA MET A 8 -3.20 16.23 0.62
C MET A 8 -2.40 16.20 1.94
N ASN A 9 -3.09 16.19 3.10
CA ASN A 9 -2.44 16.16 4.43
C ASN A 9 -2.52 14.80 5.13
N ARG A 10 -3.05 13.76 4.46
CA ARG A 10 -3.00 12.39 4.98
C ARG A 10 -1.63 11.81 4.71
N LYS A 11 -0.86 11.62 5.78
CA LYS A 11 0.44 10.95 5.73
C LYS A 11 0.26 9.52 5.19
N ILE A 12 0.91 9.25 4.06
CA ILE A 12 0.89 7.92 3.44
C ILE A 12 1.92 7.06 4.17
N PHE A 13 1.43 6.06 4.92
CA PHE A 13 2.27 5.11 5.64
C PHE A 13 2.67 3.89 4.79
N GLU A 14 1.85 3.56 3.80
CA GLU A 14 2.11 2.42 2.92
C GLU A 14 3.10 2.78 1.81
N SER A 15 3.97 1.84 1.47
CA SER A 15 4.90 1.94 0.34
C SER A 15 4.14 2.17 -0.96
N ALA A 16 4.64 3.09 -1.78
CA ALA A 16 4.11 3.34 -3.13
C ALA A 16 4.23 2.12 -4.05
N GLU A 17 5.19 1.22 -3.75
CA GLU A 17 5.42 -0.03 -4.51
C GLU A 17 4.46 -1.16 -4.10
N SER A 18 3.60 -0.94 -3.10
CA SER A 18 2.61 -1.94 -2.70
C SER A 18 1.54 -2.10 -3.79
N ALA A 19 1.13 -3.33 -4.04
CA ALA A 19 0.02 -3.61 -4.96
C ALA A 19 -1.31 -3.05 -4.42
N SER A 20 -1.51 -3.01 -3.10
CA SER A 20 -2.78 -2.65 -2.48
C SER A 20 -3.26 -1.24 -2.85
N PRO A 21 -2.47 -0.14 -2.69
CA PRO A 21 -2.86 1.20 -3.13
C PRO A 21 -3.10 1.33 -4.62
N VAL A 22 -2.32 0.61 -5.44
CA VAL A 22 -2.48 0.65 -6.90
C VAL A 22 -3.82 0.03 -7.29
N LEU A 23 -4.13 -1.15 -6.75
CA LEU A 23 -5.37 -1.86 -7.05
C LEU A 23 -6.61 -1.09 -6.61
N THR A 24 -6.62 -0.54 -5.39
CA THR A 24 -7.78 0.21 -4.89
C THR A 24 -8.07 1.44 -5.76
N ARG A 25 -7.04 2.20 -6.16
CA ARG A 25 -7.20 3.33 -7.09
C ARG A 25 -7.69 2.91 -8.48
N LEU A 26 -7.09 1.87 -9.06
CA LEU A 26 -7.51 1.38 -10.39
C LEU A 26 -8.97 0.92 -10.39
N ILE A 27 -9.36 0.16 -9.36
CA ILE A 27 -10.73 -0.33 -9.21
C ILE A 27 -11.68 0.85 -8.99
N ALA A 28 -11.35 1.80 -8.11
CA ALA A 28 -12.16 3.00 -7.92
C ALA A 28 -12.36 3.77 -9.23
N GLY A 29 -11.31 3.96 -10.02
CA GLY A 29 -11.39 4.59 -11.33
C GLY A 29 -12.33 3.86 -12.29
N VAL A 30 -12.29 2.52 -12.32
CA VAL A 30 -13.24 1.71 -13.11
C VAL A 30 -14.68 1.91 -12.62
N LEU A 31 -14.91 1.87 -11.30
CA LEU A 31 -16.24 2.02 -10.71
C LEU A 31 -16.84 3.42 -10.93
N SER A 32 -15.99 4.45 -10.94
CA SER A 32 -16.39 5.83 -11.24
C SER A 32 -16.46 6.15 -12.73
N GLY A 33 -16.13 5.22 -13.63
CA GLY A 33 -16.08 5.46 -15.07
C GLY A 33 -14.92 6.35 -15.54
N HIS A 34 -13.90 6.56 -14.69
CA HIS A 34 -12.71 7.36 -14.95
C HIS A 34 -11.46 6.50 -14.72
N PRO A 35 -11.02 5.72 -15.74
CA PRO A 35 -9.91 4.79 -15.57
C PRO A 35 -8.63 5.52 -15.12
N GLU A 36 -8.05 5.02 -14.04
CA GLU A 36 -6.76 5.50 -13.50
C GLU A 36 -5.59 4.75 -14.14
N THR A 37 -4.40 5.35 -14.06
CA THR A 37 -3.15 4.69 -14.48
C THR A 37 -2.38 4.13 -13.30
N VAL A 38 -1.64 3.04 -13.52
CA VAL A 38 -0.78 2.40 -12.50
C VAL A 38 0.20 3.42 -11.90
N PHE A 39 0.81 4.23 -12.77
CA PHE A 39 1.78 5.23 -12.40
C PHE A 39 1.20 6.64 -12.59
N ASN A 40 1.14 7.40 -11.51
CA ASN A 40 0.66 8.78 -11.51
C ASN A 40 1.84 9.70 -11.17
N PHE A 41 2.57 10.12 -12.22
CA PHE A 41 3.66 11.07 -12.11
C PHE A 41 3.16 12.49 -12.43
N SER A 42 3.53 13.46 -11.61
CA SER A 42 3.42 14.88 -11.93
C SER A 42 4.31 15.24 -13.14
N GLU A 43 4.01 16.34 -13.83
CA GLU A 43 4.81 16.80 -14.97
C GLU A 43 6.32 16.97 -14.64
N PRO A 44 6.71 17.54 -13.48
CA PRO A 44 8.11 17.58 -13.08
C PRO A 44 8.73 16.19 -12.90
N GLU A 45 8.00 15.23 -12.34
CA GLU A 45 8.47 13.84 -12.19
C GLU A 45 8.66 13.17 -13.55
N LYS A 46 7.74 13.38 -14.51
CA LYS A 46 7.89 12.88 -15.88
C LYS A 46 9.16 13.42 -16.55
N ILE A 47 9.42 14.72 -16.40
CA ILE A 47 10.65 15.36 -16.93
C ILE A 47 11.88 14.78 -16.23
N GLY A 48 11.86 14.67 -14.90
CA GLY A 48 12.94 14.08 -14.11
C GLY A 48 13.26 12.65 -14.53
N LEU A 49 12.23 11.81 -14.73
CA LEU A 49 12.37 10.45 -15.23
C LEU A 49 12.93 10.41 -16.66
N ALA A 50 12.48 11.31 -17.54
CA ALA A 50 13.01 11.42 -18.90
C ALA A 50 14.50 11.80 -18.92
N LEU A 51 14.93 12.66 -17.98
CA LEU A 51 16.34 13.00 -17.80
C LEU A 51 17.14 11.83 -17.21
N LEU A 52 16.59 11.14 -16.20
CA LEU A 52 17.21 9.95 -15.60
C LEU A 52 17.43 8.84 -16.62
N ASN A 53 16.51 8.66 -17.57
CA ASN A 53 16.62 7.68 -18.65
C ASN A 53 17.80 7.95 -19.61
N ARG A 54 18.39 9.15 -19.60
CA ARG A 54 19.59 9.46 -20.38
C ARG A 54 20.90 9.20 -19.64
N LEU A 55 20.84 8.95 -18.33
CA LEU A 55 22.01 8.70 -17.50
C LEU A 55 22.40 7.21 -17.54
N PRO A 56 23.68 6.88 -17.28
CA PRO A 56 24.09 5.52 -17.01
C PRO A 56 23.23 4.87 -15.93
N VAL A 57 22.87 3.60 -16.12
CA VAL A 57 21.98 2.83 -15.22
C VAL A 57 22.45 2.86 -13.77
N SER A 58 23.77 2.87 -13.52
CA SER A 58 24.33 2.98 -12.16
C SER A 58 23.95 4.28 -11.46
N ILE A 59 23.97 5.40 -12.19
CA ILE A 59 23.61 6.72 -11.66
C ILE A 59 22.10 6.81 -11.46
N ALA A 60 21.31 6.36 -12.45
CA ALA A 60 19.85 6.33 -12.34
C ALA A 60 19.41 5.51 -11.10
N ARG A 61 20.00 4.32 -10.89
CA ARG A 61 19.74 3.51 -9.68
C ARG A 61 20.17 4.21 -8.40
N ALA A 62 21.30 4.92 -8.39
CA ALA A 62 21.75 5.66 -7.21
C ALA A 62 20.77 6.77 -6.83
N VAL A 63 20.25 7.52 -7.81
CA VAL A 63 19.23 8.57 -7.60
C VAL A 63 17.94 7.95 -7.07
N VAL A 64 17.45 6.87 -7.69
CA VAL A 64 16.23 6.18 -7.24
C VAL A 64 16.40 5.64 -5.82
N ARG A 65 17.54 5.04 -5.48
CA ARG A 65 17.84 4.60 -4.10
C ARG A 65 17.80 5.73 -3.08
N LEU A 66 18.36 6.89 -3.43
CA LEU A 66 18.34 8.06 -2.57
C LEU A 66 16.89 8.54 -2.34
N GLN A 67 16.09 8.57 -3.40
CA GLN A 67 14.68 8.92 -3.33
C GLN A 67 13.92 7.98 -2.39
N PHE A 68 14.06 6.66 -2.56
CA PHE A 68 13.43 5.68 -1.67
C PHE A 68 13.88 5.84 -0.21
N ARG A 69 15.16 6.11 0.03
CA ARG A 69 15.66 6.36 1.40
C ARG A 69 14.99 7.59 2.03
N TRP A 70 14.72 8.63 1.25
CA TRP A 70 14.07 9.85 1.71
C TRP A 70 12.58 9.67 1.93
N THR A 71 11.89 9.00 1.01
CA THR A 71 10.44 8.76 1.10
C THR A 71 10.07 7.64 2.06
N ALA A 72 11.01 6.73 2.38
CA ALA A 72 10.80 5.68 3.37
C ALA A 72 10.49 6.25 4.76
N LEU A 73 9.59 5.55 5.45
CA LEU A 73 9.07 5.91 6.76
C LEU A 73 10.17 5.77 7.81
N SER A 74 10.36 6.77 8.68
CA SER A 74 11.27 6.58 9.81
C SER A 74 10.68 5.57 10.79
N HIS A 75 11.53 4.82 11.49
CA HIS A 75 11.08 3.85 12.47
C HIS A 75 10.23 4.50 13.58
N LEU A 76 10.56 5.72 14.02
CA LEU A 76 9.78 6.46 15.04
C LEU A 76 8.35 6.80 14.59
N GLU A 77 8.15 6.98 13.28
CA GLU A 77 6.82 7.23 12.71
C GLU A 77 6.06 5.92 12.54
N ALA A 78 6.75 4.87 12.09
CA ALA A 78 6.17 3.52 11.96
C ALA A 78 5.70 2.95 13.31
N GLU A 79 6.48 3.15 14.38
CA GLU A 79 6.14 2.72 15.75
C GLU A 79 4.85 3.37 16.30
N LYS A 80 4.36 4.46 15.69
CA LYS A 80 3.13 5.16 16.09
C LYS A 80 1.92 4.83 15.23
N LEU A 81 2.08 3.94 14.25
CA LEU A 81 1.04 3.58 13.29
C LEU A 81 -0.19 2.99 13.99
N GLN A 82 -1.37 3.40 13.52
CA GLN A 82 -2.63 2.73 13.79
C GLN A 82 -3.15 2.10 12.50
N VAL A 83 -3.62 0.86 12.55
CA VAL A 83 -4.13 0.13 11.36
C VAL A 83 -5.29 0.88 10.71
N GLU A 84 -6.11 1.58 11.48
CA GLU A 84 -7.19 2.43 10.97
C GLU A 84 -6.68 3.50 10.00
N GLN A 85 -5.43 3.97 10.14
CA GLN A 85 -4.85 4.95 9.22
C GLN A 85 -4.59 4.32 7.84
N LEU A 86 -4.15 3.07 7.80
CA LEU A 86 -3.94 2.31 6.56
C LEU A 86 -5.27 1.98 5.90
N VAL A 87 -6.24 1.52 6.70
CA VAL A 87 -7.60 1.21 6.25
C VAL A 87 -8.29 2.46 5.69
N ALA A 88 -8.26 3.57 6.42
CA ALA A 88 -8.85 4.83 5.98
C ALA A 88 -8.20 5.37 4.71
N ALA A 89 -6.89 5.16 4.53
CA ALA A 89 -6.21 5.53 3.29
C ALA A 89 -6.69 4.72 2.08
N ARG A 90 -7.01 3.42 2.25
CA ARG A 90 -7.60 2.60 1.17
C ARG A 90 -9.06 2.93 0.90
N LEU A 91 -9.82 3.20 1.94
CA LEU A 91 -11.23 3.56 1.79
C LEU A 91 -11.40 4.91 1.09
N ALA A 92 -10.46 5.84 1.29
CA ALA A 92 -10.44 7.13 0.61
C ALA A 92 -10.29 7.03 -0.91
N ASP A 93 -9.70 5.94 -1.42
CA ASP A 93 -9.63 5.71 -2.88
C ASP A 93 -11.04 5.57 -3.48
N TYR A 94 -12.05 5.18 -2.68
CA TYR A 94 -13.45 5.08 -3.10
C TYR A 94 -14.28 6.35 -2.81
N ASP A 95 -13.65 7.46 -2.40
CA ASP A 95 -14.34 8.73 -2.20
C ASP A 95 -14.88 9.23 -3.55
N GLY A 96 -16.21 9.39 -3.65
CA GLY A 96 -16.88 9.75 -4.90
C GLY A 96 -17.35 8.56 -5.74
N VAL A 97 -17.16 7.32 -5.27
CA VAL A 97 -17.85 6.15 -5.82
C VAL A 97 -19.22 6.03 -5.17
N ASP A 98 -20.25 6.37 -5.94
CA ASP A 98 -21.64 6.38 -5.49
C ASP A 98 -22.30 5.00 -5.54
N GLY A 99 -23.35 4.84 -4.74
CA GLY A 99 -24.16 3.62 -4.72
C GLY A 99 -23.67 2.54 -3.75
N LYS A 100 -24.33 1.39 -3.87
CA LYS A 100 -24.05 0.14 -3.17
C LYS A 100 -23.70 -0.93 -4.20
N PHE A 101 -23.02 -1.98 -3.75
CA PHE A 101 -22.51 -3.06 -4.58
C PHE A 101 -23.17 -4.37 -4.19
N ASP A 102 -23.44 -5.20 -5.20
CA ASP A 102 -23.90 -6.58 -4.99
C ASP A 102 -22.76 -7.49 -4.55
N THR A 103 -21.51 -7.10 -4.81
CA THR A 103 -20.31 -7.84 -4.43
C THR A 103 -19.23 -6.90 -3.90
N ILE A 104 -18.48 -7.35 -2.89
CA ILE A 104 -17.26 -6.69 -2.41
C ILE A 104 -16.16 -7.74 -2.27
N LEU A 105 -14.97 -7.46 -2.80
CA LEU A 105 -13.81 -8.34 -2.68
C LEU A 105 -13.01 -7.94 -1.44
N VAL A 106 -12.51 -8.91 -0.69
CA VAL A 106 -11.66 -8.71 0.48
C VAL A 106 -10.52 -9.71 0.44
N GLY A 107 -9.28 -9.32 0.78
CA GLY A 107 -8.19 -10.29 0.93
C GLY A 107 -6.90 -9.87 0.23
N SER A 108 -6.21 -10.83 -0.38
CA SER A 108 -4.90 -10.58 -0.96
C SER A 108 -4.93 -9.77 -2.25
N ALA A 109 -3.94 -8.89 -2.39
CA ALA A 109 -3.71 -8.03 -3.54
C ALA A 109 -2.88 -8.79 -4.62
N MET A 110 -3.49 -9.75 -5.32
CA MET A 110 -2.83 -10.61 -6.32
C MET A 110 -2.66 -9.93 -7.69
N GLY A 111 -2.39 -8.62 -7.72
CA GLY A 111 -2.22 -7.84 -8.95
C GLY A 111 -3.40 -8.01 -9.92
N GLY A 112 -3.10 -8.47 -11.14
CA GLY A 112 -4.08 -8.59 -12.22
C GLY A 112 -5.30 -9.45 -11.88
N ALA A 113 -5.13 -10.54 -11.12
CA ALA A 113 -6.26 -11.42 -10.77
C ALA A 113 -7.33 -10.67 -9.95
N THR A 114 -6.91 -9.97 -8.89
CA THR A 114 -7.78 -9.14 -8.07
C THR A 114 -8.38 -7.99 -8.89
N ALA A 115 -7.57 -7.29 -9.69
CA ALA A 115 -8.02 -6.17 -10.51
C ALA A 115 -9.12 -6.55 -11.50
N HIS A 116 -8.89 -7.60 -12.29
CA HIS A 116 -9.81 -8.03 -13.34
C HIS A 116 -11.11 -8.58 -12.74
N LEU A 117 -11.02 -9.36 -11.66
CA LEU A 117 -12.22 -9.90 -11.00
C LEU A 117 -13.08 -8.77 -10.42
N ALA A 118 -12.47 -7.81 -9.71
CA ALA A 118 -13.16 -6.64 -9.19
C ALA A 118 -13.84 -5.82 -10.31
N ALA A 119 -13.11 -5.56 -11.39
CA ALA A 119 -13.62 -4.78 -12.52
C ALA A 119 -14.82 -5.46 -13.22
N VAL A 120 -14.73 -6.77 -13.48
CA VAL A 120 -15.83 -7.53 -14.13
C VAL A 120 -17.07 -7.58 -13.25
N LEU A 121 -16.89 -7.70 -11.94
CA LEU A 121 -18.00 -7.75 -10.97
C LEU A 121 -18.55 -6.36 -10.62
N GLY A 122 -17.92 -5.27 -11.08
CA GLY A 122 -18.25 -3.92 -10.65
C GLY A 122 -18.15 -3.76 -9.12
N ALA A 123 -17.16 -4.39 -8.50
CA ALA A 123 -17.04 -4.53 -7.06
C ALA A 123 -15.79 -3.82 -6.52
N PRO A 124 -15.86 -3.12 -5.38
CA PRO A 124 -14.68 -2.60 -4.70
C PRO A 124 -13.86 -3.74 -4.10
N PHE A 125 -12.58 -3.47 -3.88
CA PHE A 125 -11.63 -4.37 -3.23
C PHE A 125 -11.07 -3.77 -1.93
N LEU A 126 -11.12 -4.55 -0.85
CA LEU A 126 -10.57 -4.21 0.46
C LEU A 126 -9.31 -5.06 0.73
N PRO A 127 -8.10 -4.48 0.61
CA PRO A 127 -6.86 -5.23 0.77
C PRO A 127 -6.60 -5.65 2.21
N GLN A 128 -6.13 -6.88 2.38
CA GLN A 128 -5.66 -7.42 3.66
C GLN A 128 -4.18 -7.12 3.96
N PRO A 129 -3.25 -7.14 2.99
CA PRO A 129 -1.85 -6.82 3.24
C PRO A 129 -1.54 -5.33 3.01
N PHE A 130 -0.75 -4.76 3.90
CA PHE A 130 -0.15 -3.44 3.80
C PHE A 130 1.36 -3.56 3.90
N ILE A 131 2.10 -2.85 3.03
CA ILE A 131 3.57 -2.90 3.03
C ILE A 131 4.13 -1.57 3.50
N LEU A 132 4.90 -1.58 4.58
CA LEU A 132 5.65 -0.43 5.07
C LEU A 132 7.08 -0.48 4.53
N GLY A 133 7.55 0.63 3.96
CA GLY A 133 8.96 0.82 3.62
C GLY A 133 9.66 1.58 4.75
N LEU A 134 10.46 0.89 5.56
CA LEU A 134 11.19 1.47 6.70
C LEU A 134 12.55 2.00 6.26
N ARG A 135 12.89 3.21 6.68
CA ARG A 135 14.22 3.78 6.47
C ARG A 135 15.24 3.01 7.29
N GLY A 136 16.27 2.50 6.61
CA GLY A 136 17.26 1.59 7.18
C GLY A 136 17.15 0.24 6.51
N GLY A 137 18.27 -0.23 5.98
CA GLY A 137 18.37 -1.49 5.25
C GLY A 137 19.55 -2.31 5.73
N SER A 138 19.94 -3.30 4.94
CA SER A 138 21.12 -4.12 5.16
C SER A 138 22.17 -3.85 4.07
N PRO A 139 23.15 -2.97 4.30
CA PRO A 139 24.11 -2.54 3.26
C PRO A 139 24.90 -3.68 2.62
N GLU A 140 25.13 -4.75 3.38
CA GLU A 140 25.88 -5.95 3.00
C GLU A 140 24.95 -7.13 2.68
N ASP A 141 23.66 -6.88 2.49
CA ASP A 141 22.63 -7.90 2.19
C ASP A 141 22.51 -9.00 3.27
N GLU A 142 22.88 -8.67 4.51
CA GLU A 142 22.78 -9.57 5.66
C GLU A 142 21.40 -9.50 6.34
N VAL A 143 20.93 -10.63 6.86
CA VAL A 143 19.64 -10.70 7.58
C VAL A 143 19.62 -9.94 8.92
N PRO A 144 20.67 -9.98 9.77
CA PRO A 144 20.58 -9.43 11.13
C PRO A 144 20.22 -7.94 11.23
N PRO A 145 20.80 -7.02 10.42
CA PRO A 145 20.41 -5.61 10.46
C PRO A 145 18.94 -5.39 10.10
N HIS A 146 18.44 -6.11 9.09
CA HIS A 146 17.04 -6.05 8.68
C HIS A 146 16.11 -6.58 9.77
N LEU A 147 16.44 -7.73 10.35
CA LEU A 147 15.64 -8.36 11.40
C LEU A 147 15.57 -7.48 12.65
N ALA A 148 16.70 -6.92 13.10
CA ALA A 148 16.75 -6.06 14.27
C ALA A 148 15.85 -4.82 14.13
N LEU A 149 15.84 -4.19 12.95
CA LEU A 149 14.98 -3.05 12.66
C LEU A 149 13.50 -3.45 12.58
N THR A 150 13.19 -4.49 11.79
CA THR A 150 11.80 -4.89 11.54
C THR A 150 11.13 -5.50 12.76
N SER A 151 11.82 -6.32 13.56
CA SER A 151 11.28 -6.88 14.81
C SER A 151 10.97 -5.80 15.83
N ARG A 152 11.88 -4.85 16.06
CA ARG A 152 11.64 -3.73 16.99
C ARG A 152 10.41 -2.92 16.59
N VAL A 153 10.28 -2.57 15.31
CA VAL A 153 9.14 -1.80 14.80
C VAL A 153 7.86 -2.62 14.88
N ALA A 154 7.91 -3.90 14.51
CA ALA A 154 6.79 -4.82 14.58
C ALA A 154 6.24 -4.95 16.01
N GLU A 155 7.09 -5.17 17.01
CA GLU A 155 6.68 -5.25 18.42
C GLU A 155 5.87 -4.02 18.85
N ARG A 156 6.36 -2.81 18.53
CA ARG A 156 5.67 -1.57 18.88
C ARG A 156 4.33 -1.38 18.17
N ILE A 157 4.22 -1.84 16.93
CA ILE A 157 2.96 -1.82 16.18
C ILE A 157 1.98 -2.82 16.79
N LEU A 158 2.41 -4.05 17.05
CA LEU A 158 1.57 -5.13 17.56
C LEU A 158 1.07 -4.86 19.00
N ASP A 159 1.85 -4.15 19.82
CA ASP A 159 1.43 -3.69 21.16
C ASP A 159 0.12 -2.85 21.12
N ARG A 160 -0.19 -2.23 19.98
CA ARG A 160 -1.29 -1.28 19.82
C ARG A 160 -2.36 -1.72 18.82
N ASN A 161 -2.04 -2.69 17.96
CA ASN A 161 -2.86 -3.12 16.85
C ASN A 161 -2.95 -4.66 16.89
N THR A 162 -3.92 -5.19 17.62
CA THR A 162 -4.08 -6.63 17.85
C THR A 162 -4.69 -7.38 16.67
N GLU A 163 -5.27 -6.63 15.73
CA GLU A 163 -5.95 -7.11 14.52
C GLU A 163 -5.01 -7.31 13.32
N VAL A 164 -3.69 -7.21 13.51
CA VAL A 164 -2.68 -7.47 12.47
C VAL A 164 -1.62 -8.46 12.92
N MET A 165 -1.07 -9.19 11.95
CA MET A 165 0.22 -9.86 12.06
C MET A 165 1.29 -9.09 11.30
N ALA A 166 2.54 -9.15 11.76
CA ALA A 166 3.68 -8.52 11.12
C ALA A 166 4.62 -9.56 10.49
N ILE A 167 5.08 -9.30 9.27
CA ILE A 167 5.95 -10.18 8.48
C ILE A 167 7.11 -9.33 7.95
N GLY A 168 8.33 -9.61 8.41
CA GLY A 168 9.54 -9.03 7.82
C GLY A 168 9.78 -9.61 6.43
N HIS A 169 9.90 -8.76 5.41
CA HIS A 169 10.16 -9.18 4.04
C HIS A 169 11.59 -8.80 3.64
N PHE A 170 12.42 -9.81 3.43
CA PHE A 170 13.82 -9.64 3.04
C PHE A 170 14.15 -10.54 1.85
N ASP A 171 14.38 -9.91 0.71
CA ASP A 171 14.79 -10.58 -0.52
C ASP A 171 15.99 -9.85 -1.14
N PRO A 172 17.23 -10.21 -0.78
CA PRO A 172 18.41 -9.54 -1.32
C PRO A 172 18.69 -9.89 -2.78
N ILE A 173 18.06 -10.93 -3.34
CA ILE A 173 18.27 -11.35 -4.72
C ILE A 173 17.43 -10.49 -5.67
N HIS A 174 16.14 -10.37 -5.38
CA HIS A 174 15.21 -9.59 -6.19
C HIS A 174 15.26 -8.09 -5.86
N ASP A 175 15.41 -7.75 -4.57
CA ASP A 175 15.35 -6.37 -4.08
C ASP A 175 16.68 -5.85 -3.55
N GLY A 176 17.80 -6.54 -3.77
CA GLY A 176 19.13 -6.22 -3.19
C GLY A 176 19.56 -4.75 -3.29
N TRP A 177 19.23 -4.09 -4.39
CA TRP A 177 19.57 -2.69 -4.58
C TRP A 177 18.78 -1.74 -3.64
N LEU A 178 17.58 -2.14 -3.23
CA LEU A 178 16.66 -1.41 -2.35
C LEU A 178 16.76 -1.89 -0.89
N THR A 179 16.90 -3.19 -0.62
CA THR A 179 17.05 -3.77 0.72
C THR A 179 18.25 -3.22 1.48
N ARG A 180 19.26 -2.71 0.77
CA ARG A 180 20.42 -2.00 1.34
C ARG A 180 20.10 -0.67 2.00
N VAL A 181 18.97 -0.05 1.66
CA VAL A 181 18.59 1.29 2.15
C VAL A 181 17.22 1.33 2.81
N VAL A 182 16.35 0.38 2.49
CA VAL A 182 14.97 0.27 2.98
C VAL A 182 14.71 -1.17 3.43
N SER A 183 14.05 -1.33 4.58
CA SER A 183 13.56 -2.62 5.06
C SER A 183 12.04 -2.68 4.90
N HIS A 184 11.53 -3.77 4.33
CA HIS A 184 10.10 -3.95 4.17
C HIS A 184 9.50 -4.69 5.36
N LEU A 185 8.44 -4.10 5.93
CA LEU A 185 7.62 -4.73 6.96
C LEU A 185 6.20 -4.82 6.43
N ARG A 186 5.69 -6.03 6.26
CA ARG A 186 4.31 -6.27 5.84
C ARG A 186 3.42 -6.45 7.07
N LEU A 187 2.30 -5.73 7.11
CA LEU A 187 1.22 -5.95 8.05
C LEU A 187 0.08 -6.67 7.31
N LYS A 188 -0.39 -7.80 7.84
CA LYS A 188 -1.53 -8.53 7.28
C LYS A 188 -2.65 -8.50 8.33
N LEU A 189 -3.83 -8.01 7.97
CA LEU A 189 -4.99 -8.05 8.86
C LEU A 189 -5.32 -9.51 9.21
N ILE A 190 -5.58 -9.79 10.48
CA ILE A 190 -6.04 -11.09 11.01
C ILE A 190 -7.44 -11.01 11.61
N ASP A 191 -7.96 -9.80 11.77
CA ASP A 191 -9.36 -9.52 12.08
C ASP A 191 -9.86 -8.38 11.19
N LEU A 192 -11.17 -8.18 11.11
CA LEU A 192 -11.82 -7.18 10.27
C LEU A 192 -11.81 -5.80 10.98
N PRO A 193 -11.01 -4.83 10.51
CA PRO A 193 -10.93 -3.52 11.15
C PRO A 193 -12.26 -2.78 11.05
N ARG A 194 -12.49 -1.86 12.00
CA ARG A 194 -13.73 -1.09 12.06
C ARG A 194 -14.07 -0.40 10.74
N GLY A 195 -13.10 0.23 10.08
CA GLY A 195 -13.33 0.92 8.80
C GLY A 195 -13.87 -0.01 7.71
N TYR A 196 -13.35 -1.24 7.60
CA TYR A 196 -13.86 -2.22 6.63
C TYR A 196 -15.23 -2.76 7.02
N ARG A 197 -15.48 -2.97 8.32
CA ARG A 197 -16.81 -3.34 8.83
C ARG A 197 -17.85 -2.29 8.45
N ASP A 198 -17.56 -1.02 8.73
CA ASP A 198 -18.45 0.10 8.43
C ASP A 198 -18.65 0.24 6.91
N PHE A 199 -17.60 0.07 6.10
CA PHE A 199 -17.72 0.08 4.64
C PHE A 199 -18.62 -1.04 4.14
N LEU A 200 -18.41 -2.29 4.58
CA LEU A 200 -19.23 -3.44 4.18
C LEU A 200 -20.71 -3.24 4.56
N GLN A 201 -21.00 -2.78 5.78
CA GLN A 201 -22.37 -2.53 6.23
C GLN A 201 -23.09 -1.46 5.41
N ASN A 202 -22.36 -0.41 4.99
CA ASN A 202 -22.95 0.72 4.29
C ASN A 202 -23.00 0.54 2.76
N LYS A 203 -22.02 -0.17 2.19
CA LYS A 203 -21.84 -0.28 0.73
C LYS A 203 -22.24 -1.63 0.15
N LEU A 204 -22.38 -2.70 0.94
CA LEU A 204 -22.92 -3.96 0.43
C LEU A 204 -24.46 -3.91 0.42
N ASN A 205 -25.07 -4.33 -0.69
CA ASN A 205 -26.52 -4.53 -0.73
C ASN A 205 -26.95 -5.65 0.23
N PRO A 206 -28.14 -5.58 0.85
CA PRO A 206 -28.68 -6.71 1.61
C PRO A 206 -28.73 -7.97 0.75
N GLY A 207 -28.14 -9.08 1.23
CA GLY A 207 -28.00 -10.32 0.46
C GLY A 207 -26.83 -10.33 -0.54
N GLY A 208 -26.02 -9.26 -0.58
CA GLY A 208 -24.82 -9.18 -1.40
C GLY A 208 -23.72 -10.16 -0.95
N THR A 209 -22.75 -10.37 -1.84
CA THR A 209 -21.70 -11.38 -1.68
C THR A 209 -20.37 -10.75 -1.28
N ILE A 210 -19.69 -11.36 -0.32
CA ILE A 210 -18.28 -11.05 -0.03
C ILE A 210 -17.43 -12.14 -0.68
N VAL A 211 -16.55 -11.73 -1.58
CA VAL A 211 -15.58 -12.65 -2.21
C VAL A 211 -14.26 -12.52 -1.47
N TYR A 212 -13.93 -13.54 -0.69
CA TYR A 212 -12.66 -13.58 0.05
C TYR A 212 -11.55 -14.17 -0.83
N LEU A 213 -10.49 -13.39 -1.04
CA LEU A 213 -9.31 -13.78 -1.80
C LEU A 213 -8.23 -14.30 -0.84
N ASP A 214 -8.20 -15.62 -0.66
CA ASP A 214 -7.20 -16.31 0.17
C ASP A 214 -6.03 -16.80 -0.68
N CYS A 215 -4.81 -16.43 -0.29
CA CYS A 215 -3.57 -16.93 -0.89
C CYS A 215 -2.39 -16.86 0.09
#